data_AF-A0A7V9K1U2-F1
#
_entry.id   AF-A0A7V9K1U2-F1
#
_cell.length_a   1.000
_cell.length_b   1.000
_cell.length_c   1.000
_cell.angle_alpha   90.00
_cell.angle_beta   90.00
_cell.angle_gamma   90.00
#
_symmetry.space_group_name_H-M   'P 1'
#
loop_
_entity.id
_entity.type
_entity.pdbx_description
1 polymer ?
#
loop_
_entity_poly.entity_id
_entity_poly.type
_entity_poly.pdbx_seq_one_letter_code
_entity_poly.pdbx_strand_id
1 'polypeptide(L)'
;MSLLRYESQVRPPLVEGHKDYHQITEDICRPVEAAPSLLWWIGFGISVILLLFGVFSVYMEVTYGVGQWNLNKTIGWGWDITNFVWWVGIGHAGTLISAILLLFRQGWRTGVNRAAEAMTIFAVMCAGQFPIWHMGRVWMAFFVMPYPNTRGPLWVNFNSPLLWDVFAISTYFTVSLLFWYSGLLPDLATLRDRARKKWRKHMYGVLSFGWTGSTKHWQRHESLSLVLAGLATPLVLSVHTIVSFDFATSVVPGWHTTIFPPYFVAGAIFSGFAMVQTLLLVTRKVLNLQEYITIEHIEVMNKVIILTGSIVGIAYLTELFMAWYSAVQYEEFAFFENRANILSPYGWAYYIMMSCNVVFPQIFWFRKMRRNLYVTFFLSILVNIGMWFERFVIIVTSVYRDYLPSAWSTYYTPTIWEVGFFLGTFGLFFTCYFLFSKFFPVIAIAEIKHILKKNGESYKENMDEIEKVSVEEFADHHVDKHH
;
A
#
# COMPACT_ATOMS: atom_id res chain seq x y z
N MET A 1 41.00 -5.95 -0.11
CA MET A 1 40.52 -6.29 -1.46
C MET A 1 40.17 -7.77 -1.50
N SER A 2 39.01 -8.18 -1.00
CA SER A 2 38.52 -9.55 -1.19
C SER A 2 37.02 -9.54 -1.40
N LEU A 3 36.55 -10.54 -2.14
CA LEU A 3 35.18 -10.82 -2.61
C LEU A 3 34.85 -10.21 -3.99
N LEU A 4 35.54 -10.71 -5.02
CA LEU A 4 34.86 -11.04 -6.28
C LEU A 4 33.67 -11.92 -5.88
N ARG A 5 32.46 -11.36 -5.99
CA ARG A 5 31.22 -12.08 -5.69
C ARG A 5 30.70 -12.65 -6.99
N TYR A 6 30.45 -13.96 -7.00
CA TYR A 6 29.73 -14.66 -8.07
C TYR A 6 28.28 -14.13 -8.17
N GLU A 7 28.06 -13.06 -8.93
CA GLU A 7 26.72 -12.58 -9.26
C GLU A 7 26.45 -12.80 -10.75
N SER A 8 25.28 -13.35 -11.08
CA SER A 8 24.92 -13.66 -12.46
C SER A 8 24.76 -12.38 -13.30
N GLN A 9 25.49 -12.31 -14.42
CA GLN A 9 25.40 -11.27 -15.45
C GLN A 9 24.00 -11.10 -16.06
N VAL A 10 23.16 -12.14 -15.96
CA VAL A 10 21.77 -12.10 -16.47
C VAL A 10 20.92 -11.06 -15.73
N ARG A 11 21.30 -10.70 -14.50
CA ARG A 11 20.54 -9.73 -13.71
C ARG A 11 20.85 -8.31 -14.17
N PRO A 12 19.85 -7.51 -14.56
CA PRO A 12 20.08 -6.10 -14.88
C PRO A 12 20.53 -5.30 -13.64
N PRO A 13 21.18 -4.13 -13.82
CA PRO A 13 21.52 -3.24 -12.71
C PRO A 13 20.26 -2.68 -12.05
N LEU A 14 20.32 -2.52 -10.72
CA LEU A 14 19.25 -1.90 -9.92
C LEU A 14 19.51 -0.42 -9.64
N VAL A 15 20.77 0.01 -9.79
CA VAL A 15 21.16 1.43 -9.79
C VAL A 15 21.83 1.69 -11.12
N GLU A 16 21.18 2.52 -11.94
CA GLU A 16 21.69 2.97 -13.24
C GLU A 16 22.64 4.17 -13.05
N GLY A 17 23.57 4.34 -13.98
CA GLY A 17 24.61 5.36 -13.96
C GLY A 17 25.85 4.99 -13.13
N HIS A 18 26.97 5.65 -13.43
CA HIS A 18 28.24 5.47 -12.72
C HIS A 18 28.26 6.23 -11.39
N LYS A 19 27.41 5.82 -10.45
CA LYS A 19 27.22 6.49 -9.15
C LYS A 19 28.22 6.00 -8.11
N ASP A 20 28.75 6.94 -7.33
CA ASP A 20 29.50 6.65 -6.10
C ASP A 20 28.63 6.85 -4.83
N TYR A 21 29.16 6.48 -3.66
CA TYR A 21 28.45 6.63 -2.39
C TYR A 21 28.08 8.08 -2.03
N HIS A 22 28.87 9.05 -2.52
CA HIS A 22 28.64 10.46 -2.25
C HIS A 22 27.48 10.99 -3.11
N GLN A 23 27.49 10.71 -4.41
CA GLN A 23 26.46 11.06 -5.37
C GLN A 23 25.09 10.50 -4.97
N ILE A 24 25.03 9.25 -4.48
CA ILE A 24 23.78 8.68 -3.94
C ILE A 24 23.20 9.53 -2.81
N THR A 25 24.07 10.01 -1.93
CA THR A 25 23.66 10.85 -0.81
C THR A 25 23.17 12.21 -1.31
N GLU A 26 23.91 12.84 -2.22
CA GLU A 26 23.53 14.11 -2.83
C GLU A 26 22.18 14.03 -3.54
N ASP A 27 22.00 13.04 -4.42
CA ASP A 27 20.79 12.89 -5.23
C ASP A 27 19.55 12.66 -4.36
N ILE A 28 19.63 11.78 -3.35
CA ILE A 28 18.49 11.45 -2.49
C ILE A 28 18.20 12.58 -1.48
N CYS A 29 19.23 13.28 -0.98
CA CYS A 29 19.04 14.38 -0.01
C CYS A 29 18.63 15.70 -0.67
N ARG A 30 18.97 15.91 -1.96
CA ARG A 30 18.72 17.17 -2.67
C ARG A 30 17.24 17.60 -2.66
N PRO A 31 16.24 16.73 -2.91
CA PRO A 31 14.83 17.09 -2.76
C PRO A 31 14.43 17.61 -1.38
N VAL A 32 15.04 17.07 -0.33
CA VAL A 32 14.79 17.45 1.07
C VAL A 32 15.42 18.81 1.39
N GLU A 33 16.62 19.06 0.85
CA GLU A 33 17.38 20.28 1.11
C GLU A 33 16.89 21.48 0.31
N ALA A 34 16.54 21.27 -0.96
CA ALA A 34 16.07 22.30 -1.87
C ALA A 34 14.75 22.95 -1.42
N ALA A 35 14.48 24.15 -1.93
CA ALA A 35 13.18 24.78 -1.76
C ALA A 35 12.11 23.99 -2.54
N PRO A 36 10.86 23.91 -2.04
CA PRO A 36 9.77 23.29 -2.80
C PRO A 36 9.56 24.03 -4.12
N SER A 37 9.30 23.28 -5.19
CA SER A 37 8.96 23.84 -6.50
C SER A 37 7.55 24.42 -6.50
N LEU A 38 7.22 25.24 -7.51
CA LEU A 38 5.86 25.75 -7.70
C LEU A 38 4.85 24.61 -7.86
N LEU A 39 5.20 23.55 -8.60
CA LEU A 39 4.36 22.36 -8.78
C LEU A 39 4.07 21.66 -7.45
N TRP A 40 5.04 21.60 -6.54
CA TRP A 40 4.84 21.06 -5.21
C TRP A 40 3.82 21.89 -4.43
N TRP A 41 3.92 23.23 -4.48
CA TRP A 41 2.95 24.11 -3.81
C TRP A 41 1.54 24.02 -4.38
N ILE A 42 1.40 23.90 -5.71
CA ILE A 42 0.11 23.70 -6.37
C ILE A 42 -0.50 22.36 -5.93
N GLY A 43 0.27 21.27 -6.01
CA GLY A 43 -0.20 19.94 -5.59
C GLY A 43 -0.57 19.89 -4.12
N PHE A 44 0.27 20.48 -3.25
CA PHE A 44 0.00 20.61 -1.82
C PHE A 44 -1.26 21.43 -1.56
N GLY A 45 -1.43 22.58 -2.24
CA GLY A 45 -2.62 23.41 -2.14
C GLY A 45 -3.91 22.68 -2.51
N ILE A 46 -3.90 21.93 -3.63
CA ILE A 46 -5.03 21.10 -4.04
C ILE A 46 -5.34 20.03 -2.98
N SER A 47 -4.31 19.33 -2.47
CA SER A 47 -4.51 18.31 -1.45
C SER A 47 -5.11 18.87 -0.16
N VAL A 48 -4.70 20.08 0.26
CA VAL A 48 -5.26 20.76 1.42
C VAL A 48 -6.70 21.21 1.19
N ILE A 49 -7.04 21.71 -0.01
CA ILE A 49 -8.42 22.08 -0.35
C ILE A 49 -9.34 20.85 -0.28
N LEU A 50 -8.91 19.72 -0.84
CA LEU A 50 -9.65 18.46 -0.75
C LEU A 50 -9.80 18.01 0.71
N LEU A 51 -8.73 18.07 1.50
CA LEU A 51 -8.76 17.74 2.93
C LEU A 51 -9.78 18.62 3.69
N LEU A 52 -9.79 19.92 3.43
CA LEU A 52 -10.74 20.85 4.05
C LEU A 52 -12.19 20.51 3.66
N PHE A 53 -12.44 20.10 2.42
CA PHE A 53 -13.75 19.62 2.00
C PHE A 53 -14.17 18.33 2.73
N GLY A 54 -13.22 17.42 2.96
CA GLY A 54 -13.43 16.24 3.81
C GLY A 54 -13.78 16.59 5.26
N VAL A 55 -13.01 17.49 5.88
CA VAL A 55 -13.26 17.98 7.25
C VAL A 55 -14.64 18.63 7.34
N PHE A 56 -15.03 19.41 6.34
CA PHE A 56 -16.35 20.02 6.29
C PHE A 56 -17.46 18.96 6.13
N SER A 57 -17.22 17.91 5.35
CA SER A 57 -18.18 16.79 5.21
C SER A 57 -18.39 16.04 6.52
N VAL A 58 -17.31 15.76 7.26
CA VAL A 58 -17.38 15.17 8.62
C VAL A 58 -18.11 16.10 9.59
N TYR A 59 -17.87 17.42 9.52
CA TYR A 59 -18.60 18.40 10.33
C TYR A 59 -20.11 18.34 10.08
N MET A 60 -20.53 18.26 8.80
CA MET A 60 -21.94 18.13 8.44
C MET A 60 -22.54 16.84 8.99
N GLU A 61 -21.82 15.72 8.87
CA GLU A 61 -22.27 14.43 9.40
C GLU A 61 -22.42 14.43 10.93
N VAL A 62 -21.40 14.87 11.67
CA VAL A 62 -21.42 14.83 13.14
C VAL A 62 -22.48 15.77 13.71
N THR A 63 -22.75 16.88 13.03
CA THR A 63 -23.72 17.90 13.48
C THR A 63 -25.16 17.53 13.12
N TYR A 64 -25.40 17.03 11.90
CA TYR A 64 -26.74 16.77 11.38
C TYR A 64 -27.12 15.28 11.34
N GLY A 65 -26.18 14.38 11.64
CA GLY A 65 -26.36 12.94 11.71
C GLY A 65 -25.93 12.18 10.45
N VAL A 66 -25.71 10.86 10.60
CA VAL A 66 -25.26 9.92 9.54
C VAL A 66 -26.24 9.84 8.36
N GLY A 67 -27.49 10.25 8.54
CA GLY A 67 -28.47 10.36 7.45
C GLY A 67 -28.02 11.29 6.31
N GLN A 68 -27.03 12.17 6.54
CA GLN A 68 -26.43 13.00 5.49
C GLN A 68 -25.75 12.19 4.38
N TRP A 69 -25.38 10.93 4.61
CA TRP A 69 -24.81 10.04 3.58
C TRP A 69 -25.86 9.36 2.70
N ASN A 70 -27.15 9.54 2.98
CA ASN A 70 -28.25 8.90 2.24
C ASN A 70 -28.14 7.36 2.22
N LEU A 71 -27.59 6.80 3.30
CA LEU A 71 -27.71 5.38 3.62
C LEU A 71 -29.18 5.02 3.88
N ASN A 72 -29.56 3.80 3.53
CA ASN A 72 -30.93 3.31 3.68
C ASN A 72 -31.01 2.39 4.91
N LYS A 73 -32.21 2.17 5.45
CA LYS A 73 -32.47 1.12 6.44
C LYS A 73 -32.07 -0.28 5.96
N THR A 74 -32.10 -0.52 4.64
CA THR A 74 -31.65 -1.78 4.02
C THR A 74 -30.14 -1.74 3.79
N ILE A 75 -29.65 -0.71 3.09
CA ILE A 75 -28.23 -0.53 2.79
C ILE A 75 -27.61 0.35 3.87
N GLY A 76 -27.24 -0.28 4.99
CA GLY A 76 -26.62 0.40 6.13
C GLY A 76 -25.13 0.71 5.94
N TRP A 77 -24.52 0.16 4.89
CA TRP A 77 -23.11 0.31 4.55
C TRP A 77 -22.97 0.57 3.05
N GLY A 78 -22.27 1.64 2.71
CA GLY A 78 -22.14 2.19 1.37
C GLY A 78 -20.69 2.55 1.06
N TRP A 79 -20.42 3.82 0.74
CA TRP A 79 -19.05 4.26 0.45
C TRP A 79 -18.17 4.28 1.69
N ASP A 80 -18.74 4.49 2.87
CA ASP A 80 -18.03 4.43 4.15
C ASP A 80 -17.15 3.18 4.30
N ILE A 81 -17.75 2.00 4.38
CA ILE A 81 -17.00 0.75 4.55
C ILE A 81 -16.31 0.33 3.23
N THR A 82 -16.85 0.70 2.07
CA THR A 82 -16.18 0.44 0.77
C THR A 82 -14.80 1.11 0.76
N ASN A 83 -14.74 2.38 1.13
CA ASN A 83 -13.51 3.16 1.16
C ASN A 83 -12.58 2.73 2.29
N PHE A 84 -13.14 2.34 3.44
CA PHE A 84 -12.39 1.74 4.53
C PHE A 84 -11.58 0.52 4.05
N VAL A 85 -12.24 -0.50 3.51
CA VAL A 85 -11.58 -1.73 3.06
C VAL A 85 -10.61 -1.44 1.91
N TRP A 86 -10.95 -0.51 1.02
CA TRP A 86 -10.08 -0.08 -0.08
C TRP A 86 -8.79 0.58 0.42
N TRP A 87 -8.86 1.51 1.37
CA TRP A 87 -7.68 2.15 1.95
C TRP A 87 -6.83 1.19 2.78
N VAL A 88 -7.44 0.29 3.57
CA VAL A 88 -6.71 -0.78 4.25
C VAL A 88 -5.99 -1.67 3.22
N GLY A 89 -6.68 -2.05 2.15
CA GLY A 89 -6.15 -2.83 1.03
C GLY A 89 -4.89 -2.19 0.43
N ILE A 90 -4.96 -0.90 0.11
CA ILE A 90 -3.81 -0.13 -0.41
C ILE A 90 -2.62 -0.17 0.57
N GLY A 91 -2.90 -0.05 1.87
CA GLY A 91 -1.86 -0.05 2.90
C GLY A 91 -1.00 -1.31 2.88
N HIS A 92 -1.58 -2.48 2.59
CA HIS A 92 -0.87 -3.75 2.70
C HIS A 92 0.34 -3.92 1.76
N ALA A 93 0.31 -3.32 0.57
CA ALA A 93 1.41 -3.49 -0.38
C ALA A 93 2.73 -2.92 0.14
N GLY A 94 2.72 -1.82 0.89
CA GLY A 94 3.97 -1.25 1.38
C GLY A 94 4.65 -2.12 2.42
N THR A 95 3.90 -2.66 3.38
CA THR A 95 4.41 -3.66 4.33
C THR A 95 4.80 -4.98 3.68
N LEU A 96 4.14 -5.39 2.59
CA LEU A 96 4.58 -6.56 1.83
C LEU A 96 5.93 -6.30 1.15
N ILE A 97 6.09 -5.14 0.51
CA ILE A 97 7.34 -4.73 -0.16
C ILE A 97 8.48 -4.65 0.86
N SER A 98 8.23 -4.17 2.07
CA SER A 98 9.27 -3.97 3.05
C SER A 98 9.57 -5.18 3.94
N ALA A 99 8.56 -5.98 4.28
CA ALA A 99 8.72 -7.17 5.13
C ALA A 99 8.88 -8.46 4.31
N ILE A 100 7.91 -8.82 3.48
CA ILE A 100 7.89 -10.11 2.77
C ILE A 100 9.06 -10.19 1.78
N LEU A 101 9.31 -9.14 1.00
CA LEU A 101 10.46 -9.13 0.09
C LEU A 101 11.82 -9.10 0.82
N LEU A 102 11.88 -8.57 2.04
CA LEU A 102 13.08 -8.68 2.89
C LEU A 102 13.32 -10.14 3.30
N LEU A 103 12.27 -10.87 3.69
CA LEU A 103 12.36 -12.30 4.02
C LEU A 103 12.82 -13.13 2.81
N PHE A 104 12.31 -12.81 1.61
CA PHE A 104 12.77 -13.42 0.35
C PHE A 104 14.09 -12.85 -0.18
N ARG A 105 14.75 -11.96 0.57
CA ARG A 105 16.05 -11.33 0.24
C ARG A 105 16.09 -10.71 -1.16
N GLN A 106 14.98 -10.11 -1.59
CA GLN A 106 14.86 -9.50 -2.91
C GLN A 106 15.52 -8.11 -2.92
N GLY A 107 16.60 -7.94 -3.69
CA GLY A 107 17.40 -6.70 -3.70
C GLY A 107 16.69 -5.47 -4.27
N TRP A 108 15.76 -5.66 -5.21
CA TRP A 108 15.03 -4.58 -5.87
C TRP A 108 14.09 -3.81 -4.93
N ARG A 109 13.71 -4.37 -3.78
CA ARG A 109 12.84 -3.66 -2.82
C ARG A 109 13.47 -2.35 -2.32
N THR A 110 14.81 -2.26 -2.32
CA THR A 110 15.56 -1.15 -1.70
C THR A 110 15.35 0.20 -2.40
N GLY A 111 14.99 0.20 -3.68
CA GLY A 111 14.64 1.42 -4.43
C GLY A 111 13.24 1.95 -4.14
N VAL A 112 12.38 1.15 -3.48
CA VAL A 112 10.93 1.44 -3.37
C VAL A 112 10.37 1.34 -1.95
N ASN A 113 11.06 0.64 -1.04
CA ASN A 113 10.57 0.31 0.30
C ASN A 113 10.11 1.53 1.09
N ARG A 114 10.91 2.60 1.13
CA ARG A 114 10.65 3.76 1.98
C ARG A 114 9.38 4.51 1.58
N ALA A 115 9.20 4.73 0.29
CA ALA A 115 8.00 5.34 -0.26
C ALA A 115 6.76 4.45 -0.06
N ALA A 116 6.93 3.13 -0.17
CA ALA A 116 5.84 2.17 0.01
C ALA A 116 5.42 2.03 1.49
N GLU A 117 6.36 2.03 2.43
CA GLU A 117 6.10 2.08 3.87
C GLU A 117 5.38 3.38 4.26
N ALA A 118 5.80 4.54 3.74
CA ALA A 118 5.13 5.80 3.98
C ALA A 118 3.68 5.78 3.44
N MET A 119 3.48 5.24 2.23
CA MET A 119 2.15 5.01 1.66
C MET A 119 1.28 4.16 2.60
N THR A 120 1.85 3.12 3.22
CA THR A 120 1.12 2.27 4.17
C THR A 120 0.57 3.08 5.34
N ILE A 121 1.44 3.85 5.99
CA ILE A 121 1.08 4.62 7.18
C ILE A 121 -0.03 5.63 6.84
N PHE A 122 0.10 6.34 5.72
CA PHE A 122 -0.89 7.35 5.31
C PHE A 122 -2.20 6.72 4.86
N ALA A 123 -2.16 5.58 4.16
CA ALA A 123 -3.35 4.83 3.78
C ALA A 123 -4.10 4.31 5.01
N VAL A 124 -3.38 3.77 6.02
CA VAL A 124 -3.97 3.31 7.28
C VAL A 124 -4.55 4.47 8.09
N MET A 125 -3.91 5.66 8.08
CA MET A 125 -4.49 6.87 8.67
C MET A 125 -5.80 7.27 8.00
N CYS A 126 -5.89 7.16 6.68
CA CYS A 126 -7.13 7.41 5.93
C CYS A 126 -8.20 6.35 6.25
N ALA A 127 -7.82 5.07 6.26
CA ALA A 127 -8.71 3.97 6.61
C ALA A 127 -9.28 4.12 8.02
N GLY A 128 -8.43 4.41 9.01
CA GLY A 128 -8.83 4.51 10.43
C GLY A 128 -9.82 5.63 10.72
N GLN A 129 -10.06 6.56 9.79
CA GLN A 129 -11.10 7.56 9.91
C GLN A 129 -12.50 6.97 9.72
N PHE A 130 -12.68 6.00 8.83
CA PHE A 130 -14.00 5.48 8.50
C PHE A 130 -14.68 4.79 9.71
N PRO A 131 -14.04 3.85 10.45
CA PRO A 131 -14.62 3.24 11.66
C PRO A 131 -15.06 4.23 12.73
N ILE A 132 -14.45 5.42 12.77
CA ILE A 132 -14.76 6.46 13.75
C ILE A 132 -15.94 7.30 13.26
N TRP A 133 -15.86 7.81 12.03
CA TRP A 133 -16.84 8.78 11.54
C TRP A 133 -18.15 8.14 11.10
N HIS A 134 -18.14 6.88 10.62
CA HIS A 134 -19.40 6.18 10.29
C HIS A 134 -20.28 5.87 11.53
N MET A 135 -19.81 6.16 12.75
CA MET A 135 -20.57 5.95 13.97
C MET A 135 -21.64 7.01 14.15
N GLY A 136 -22.89 6.59 14.39
CA GLY A 136 -23.97 7.52 14.74
C GLY A 136 -23.73 8.34 16.03
N ARG A 137 -22.87 7.86 16.95
CA ARG A 137 -22.50 8.55 18.19
C ARG A 137 -20.99 8.48 18.41
N VAL A 138 -20.25 9.26 17.62
CA VAL A 138 -18.77 9.26 17.60
C VAL A 138 -18.16 9.53 18.98
N TRP A 139 -18.77 10.39 19.80
CA TRP A 139 -18.26 10.70 21.16
C TRP A 139 -18.28 9.50 22.11
N MET A 140 -18.97 8.40 21.78
CA MET A 140 -18.98 7.16 22.55
C MET A 140 -17.96 6.12 22.04
N ALA A 141 -17.13 6.44 21.05
CA ALA A 141 -16.18 5.51 20.45
C ALA A 141 -15.24 4.83 21.46
N PHE A 142 -14.90 5.52 22.55
CA PHE A 142 -14.03 4.97 23.60
C PHE A 142 -14.61 3.73 24.29
N PHE A 143 -15.92 3.46 24.23
CA PHE A 143 -16.52 2.25 24.78
C PHE A 143 -16.18 0.97 24.02
N VAL A 144 -15.60 1.09 22.83
CA VAL A 144 -15.13 -0.07 22.06
C VAL A 144 -13.84 -0.66 22.66
N MET A 145 -13.07 0.13 23.41
CA MET A 145 -11.84 -0.33 24.04
C MET A 145 -12.13 -1.16 25.30
N PRO A 146 -11.44 -2.28 25.54
CA PRO A 146 -11.55 -3.00 26.80
C PRO A 146 -10.75 -2.29 27.90
N TYR A 147 -11.39 -1.40 28.65
CA TYR A 147 -10.77 -0.72 29.79
C TYR A 147 -11.62 -0.89 31.07
N PRO A 148 -10.97 -1.03 32.25
CA PRO A 148 -11.67 -1.03 33.53
C PRO A 148 -12.46 0.25 33.72
N ASN A 149 -13.74 0.13 34.09
CA ASN A 149 -14.63 1.28 34.21
C ASN A 149 -15.43 1.25 35.52
N THR A 150 -16.03 2.39 35.86
CA THR A 150 -16.83 2.57 37.08
C THR A 150 -18.25 2.00 36.98
N ARG A 151 -18.62 1.38 35.84
CA ARG A 151 -19.97 0.91 35.53
C ARG A 151 -20.15 -0.59 35.85
N GLY A 152 -19.40 -1.09 36.84
CA GLY A 152 -19.42 -2.50 37.25
C GLY A 152 -18.65 -3.43 36.31
N PRO A 153 -19.06 -4.71 36.14
CA PRO A 153 -18.37 -5.68 35.29
C PRO A 153 -18.71 -5.51 33.80
N LEU A 154 -18.93 -4.27 33.34
CA LEU A 154 -19.26 -4.00 31.94
C LEU A 154 -18.01 -4.12 31.08
N TRP A 155 -18.02 -5.06 30.12
CA TRP A 155 -16.97 -5.29 29.15
C TRP A 155 -17.54 -5.40 27.73
N VAL A 156 -16.66 -5.24 26.74
CA VAL A 156 -16.98 -5.53 25.34
C VAL A 156 -17.03 -7.04 25.08
N ASN A 157 -17.79 -7.47 24.07
CA ASN A 157 -17.75 -8.85 23.60
C ASN A 157 -16.54 -9.03 22.66
N PHE A 158 -15.90 -10.19 22.69
CA PHE A 158 -14.77 -10.52 21.81
C PHE A 158 -15.15 -11.40 20.63
N ASN A 159 -16.43 -11.45 20.28
CA ASN A 159 -16.95 -12.30 19.20
C ASN A 159 -17.22 -11.52 17.91
N SER A 160 -17.37 -10.20 17.99
CA SER A 160 -17.66 -9.35 16.83
C SER A 160 -16.38 -9.07 16.03
N PRO A 161 -16.38 -9.37 14.71
CA PRO A 161 -15.28 -9.01 13.80
C PRO A 161 -14.94 -7.51 13.81
N LEU A 162 -15.94 -6.63 13.98
CA LEU A 162 -15.73 -5.18 14.12
C LEU A 162 -14.82 -4.80 15.30
N LEU A 163 -14.86 -5.55 16.41
CA LEU A 163 -13.92 -5.32 17.51
C LEU A 163 -12.52 -5.81 17.14
N TRP A 164 -12.43 -6.95 16.45
CA TRP A 164 -11.15 -7.47 15.97
C TRP A 164 -10.48 -6.47 15.02
N ASP A 165 -11.25 -5.77 14.19
CA ASP A 165 -10.79 -4.71 13.31
C ASP A 165 -10.10 -3.56 14.06
N VAL A 166 -10.63 -3.15 15.21
CA VAL A 166 -10.00 -2.15 16.07
C VAL A 166 -8.62 -2.60 16.53
N PHE A 167 -8.48 -3.86 16.95
CA PHE A 167 -7.17 -4.42 17.32
C PHE A 167 -6.25 -4.59 16.10
N ALA A 168 -6.77 -5.10 15.00
CA ALA A 168 -6.02 -5.35 13.78
C ALA A 168 -5.41 -4.04 13.24
N ILE A 169 -6.22 -3.00 13.09
CA ILE A 169 -5.77 -1.73 12.51
C ILE A 169 -4.86 -0.96 13.49
N SER A 170 -5.20 -0.91 14.78
CA SER A 170 -4.35 -0.22 15.77
C SER A 170 -2.97 -0.86 15.90
N THR A 171 -2.91 -2.20 15.94
CA THR A 171 -1.63 -2.93 15.96
C THR A 171 -0.90 -2.82 14.62
N TYR A 172 -1.60 -2.92 13.49
CA TYR A 172 -1.02 -2.74 12.17
C TYR A 172 -0.40 -1.36 11.97
N PHE A 173 -1.12 -0.30 12.35
CA PHE A 173 -0.61 1.07 12.33
C PHE A 173 0.64 1.21 13.20
N THR A 174 0.58 0.73 14.44
CA THR A 174 1.69 0.83 15.41
C THR A 174 2.93 0.10 14.91
N VAL A 175 2.79 -1.15 14.46
CA VAL A 175 3.92 -1.95 13.95
C VAL A 175 4.47 -1.34 12.68
N SER A 176 3.63 -0.89 11.75
CA SER A 176 4.07 -0.24 10.50
C SER A 176 4.83 1.05 10.76
N LEU A 177 4.34 1.87 11.69
CA LEU A 177 5.00 3.12 12.10
C LEU A 177 6.37 2.84 12.75
N LEU A 178 6.43 1.89 13.68
CA LEU A 178 7.68 1.50 14.33
C LEU A 178 8.68 0.91 13.33
N PHE A 179 8.22 0.07 12.41
CA PHE A 179 9.05 -0.54 11.38
C PHE A 179 9.66 0.52 10.45
N TRP A 180 8.83 1.38 9.87
CA TRP A 180 9.26 2.49 9.02
C TRP A 180 10.21 3.45 9.75
N TYR A 181 9.85 3.84 10.97
CA TYR A 181 10.65 4.76 11.78
C TYR A 181 12.00 4.16 12.17
N SER A 182 12.05 2.88 12.54
CA SER A 182 13.31 2.19 12.83
C SER A 182 14.24 2.19 11.61
N GLY A 183 13.69 1.96 10.41
CA GLY A 183 14.44 2.05 9.16
C GLY A 183 14.92 3.47 8.85
N LEU A 184 14.21 4.52 9.30
CA LEU A 184 14.57 5.93 9.06
C LEU A 184 15.78 6.41 9.86
N LEU A 185 16.11 5.77 10.99
CA LEU A 185 17.17 6.23 11.90
C LEU A 185 18.51 6.57 11.22
N PRO A 186 19.13 5.69 10.39
CA PRO A 186 20.39 6.01 9.71
C PRO A 186 20.25 7.13 8.66
N ASP A 187 19.09 7.22 8.00
CA ASP A 187 18.85 8.24 6.97
C ASP A 187 18.64 9.63 7.61
N LEU A 188 17.94 9.69 8.75
CA LEU A 188 17.76 10.89 9.55
C LEU A 188 19.09 11.39 10.14
N ALA A 189 19.98 10.49 10.52
CA ALA A 189 21.34 10.85 10.95
C ALA A 189 22.12 11.51 9.81
N THR A 190 21.98 10.99 8.58
CA THR A 190 22.59 11.58 7.39
C THR A 190 22.05 12.99 7.14
N LEU A 191 20.73 13.19 7.23
CA LEU A 191 20.10 14.51 7.07
C LEU A 191 20.49 15.49 8.19
N ARG A 192 20.65 15.03 9.44
CA ARG A 192 21.17 15.82 10.56
C ARG A 192 22.55 16.38 10.25
N ASP A 193 23.42 15.55 9.71
CA ASP A 193 24.82 15.91 9.47
C ASP A 193 24.97 16.85 8.26
N ARG A 194 24.04 16.80 7.28
CA ARG A 194 23.99 17.74 6.15
C ARG A 194 23.20 19.02 6.40
N ALA A 195 22.32 19.04 7.41
CA ALA A 195 21.44 20.17 7.67
C ALA A 195 22.20 21.46 8.03
N ARG A 196 22.13 22.47 7.15
CA ARG A 196 22.74 23.81 7.37
C ARG A 196 22.01 24.67 8.40
N LYS A 197 20.68 24.55 8.49
CA LYS A 197 19.84 25.36 9.41
C LYS A 197 19.82 24.74 10.80
N LYS A 198 20.10 25.53 11.84
CA LYS A 198 20.14 25.08 13.25
C LYS A 198 18.88 24.30 13.67
N TRP A 199 17.69 24.80 13.32
CA TRP A 199 16.43 24.13 13.67
C TRP A 199 16.27 22.78 12.98
N ARG A 200 16.65 22.66 11.68
CA ARG A 200 16.61 21.38 10.95
C ARG A 200 17.57 20.37 11.54
N LYS A 201 18.79 20.82 11.86
CA LYS A 201 19.81 19.98 12.51
C LYS A 201 19.34 19.49 13.88
N HIS A 202 18.70 20.35 14.67
CA HIS A 202 18.11 19.96 15.95
C HIS A 202 16.98 18.93 15.77
N MET A 203 16.03 19.20 14.86
CA MET A 203 14.92 18.29 14.56
C MET A 203 15.40 16.89 14.12
N TYR A 204 16.28 16.82 13.11
CA TYR A 204 16.85 15.53 12.68
C TYR A 204 17.75 14.90 13.75
N GLY A 205 18.38 15.70 14.61
CA GLY A 205 19.15 15.22 15.76
C GLY A 205 18.31 14.49 16.79
N VAL A 206 17.16 15.06 17.14
CA VAL A 206 16.17 14.42 18.02
C VAL A 206 15.59 13.18 17.35
N LEU A 207 15.16 13.29 16.10
CA LEU A 207 14.51 12.18 15.37
C LEU A 207 15.44 11.00 15.05
N SER A 208 16.76 11.21 15.00
CA SER A 208 17.75 10.13 14.76
C SER A 208 18.21 9.43 16.04
N PHE A 209 17.69 9.79 17.22
CA PHE A 209 18.07 9.20 18.52
C PHE A 209 19.58 9.09 18.74
N GLY A 210 20.33 10.09 18.29
CA GLY A 210 21.79 10.10 18.45
C GLY A 210 22.51 9.00 17.65
N TRP A 211 21.92 8.49 16.57
CA TRP A 211 22.54 7.47 15.73
C TRP A 211 23.94 7.89 15.26
N THR A 212 24.94 7.06 15.55
CA THR A 212 26.37 7.27 15.23
C THR A 212 26.88 6.35 14.13
N GLY A 213 26.12 5.31 13.75
CA GLY A 213 26.56 4.32 12.77
C GLY A 213 27.62 3.34 13.26
N SER A 214 27.78 3.16 14.58
CA SER A 214 28.69 2.15 15.15
C SER A 214 28.34 0.72 14.72
N THR A 215 29.33 -0.19 14.75
CA THR A 215 29.13 -1.61 14.41
C THR A 215 28.04 -2.27 15.26
N LYS A 216 27.99 -1.95 16.56
CA LYS A 216 26.94 -2.44 17.47
C LYS A 216 25.55 -1.93 17.10
N HIS A 217 25.42 -0.70 16.60
CA HIS A 217 24.14 -0.18 16.12
C HIS A 217 23.67 -0.94 14.88
N TRP A 218 24.54 -1.16 13.90
CA TRP A 218 24.20 -1.92 12.69
C TRP A 218 23.80 -3.36 12.98
N GLN A 219 24.58 -4.08 13.79
CA GLN A 219 24.27 -5.46 14.17
C GLN A 219 22.87 -5.59 14.81
N ARG A 220 22.52 -4.67 15.73
CA ARG A 220 21.21 -4.65 16.38
C ARG A 220 20.10 -4.21 15.45
N HIS A 221 20.36 -3.24 14.59
CA HIS A 221 19.39 -2.72 13.63
C HIS A 221 18.99 -3.78 12.60
N GLU A 222 19.96 -4.50 12.02
CA GLU A 222 19.66 -5.61 11.11
C GLU A 222 18.83 -6.71 11.79
N SER A 223 19.19 -7.07 13.04
CA SER A 223 18.43 -8.05 13.83
C SER A 223 17.00 -7.58 14.08
N LEU A 224 16.81 -6.31 14.47
CA LEU A 224 15.50 -5.71 14.70
C LEU A 224 14.66 -5.71 13.42
N SER A 225 15.23 -5.29 12.29
CA SER A 225 14.53 -5.23 11.00
C SER A 225 14.06 -6.62 10.55
N LEU A 226 14.87 -7.67 10.75
CA LEU A 226 14.47 -9.05 10.45
C LEU A 226 13.34 -9.54 11.36
N VAL A 227 13.40 -9.25 12.67
CA VAL A 227 12.34 -9.61 13.62
C VAL A 227 11.04 -8.89 13.28
N LEU A 228 11.09 -7.58 13.03
CA LEU A 228 9.91 -6.81 12.66
C LEU A 228 9.32 -7.26 11.33
N ALA A 229 10.15 -7.62 10.34
CA ALA A 229 9.63 -8.20 9.09
C ALA A 229 8.98 -9.58 9.30
N GLY A 230 9.55 -10.40 10.18
CA GLY A 230 8.97 -11.69 10.59
C GLY A 230 7.62 -11.53 11.29
N LEU A 231 7.45 -10.49 12.12
CA LEU A 231 6.19 -10.19 12.81
C LEU A 231 5.16 -9.49 11.90
N ALA A 232 5.62 -8.58 11.05
CA ALA A 232 4.75 -7.83 10.13
C ALA A 232 4.12 -8.73 9.07
N THR A 233 4.80 -9.81 8.66
CA THR A 233 4.29 -10.71 7.60
C THR A 233 2.98 -11.42 8.01
N PRO A 234 2.89 -12.14 9.14
CA PRO A 234 1.64 -12.66 9.64
C PRO A 234 0.60 -11.57 9.92
N LEU A 235 1.05 -10.43 10.44
CA LEU A 235 0.17 -9.30 10.74
C LEU A 235 -0.56 -8.82 9.47
N VAL A 236 0.16 -8.58 8.37
CA VAL A 236 -0.41 -8.17 7.08
C VAL A 236 -1.46 -9.15 6.57
N LEU A 237 -1.18 -10.46 6.65
CA LEU A 237 -2.13 -11.49 6.22
C LEU A 237 -3.37 -11.54 7.14
N SER A 238 -3.15 -11.42 8.45
CA SER A 238 -4.23 -11.48 9.46
C SER A 238 -5.14 -10.26 9.42
N VAL A 239 -4.61 -9.05 9.24
CA VAL A 239 -5.39 -7.80 9.29
C VAL A 239 -6.43 -7.77 8.19
N HIS A 240 -6.05 -8.05 6.94
CA HIS A 240 -7.01 -8.06 5.85
C HIS A 240 -7.94 -9.28 5.88
N THR A 241 -7.50 -10.38 6.50
CA THR A 241 -8.37 -11.52 6.82
C THR A 241 -9.44 -11.12 7.84
N ILE A 242 -9.09 -10.37 8.89
CA ILE A 242 -10.05 -9.91 9.90
C ILE A 242 -11.08 -8.96 9.27
N VAL A 243 -10.62 -8.01 8.46
CA VAL A 243 -11.53 -7.13 7.68
C VAL A 243 -12.45 -7.95 6.76
N SER A 244 -11.96 -9.04 6.17
CA SER A 244 -12.81 -9.92 5.36
C SER A 244 -13.86 -10.69 6.19
N PHE A 245 -13.58 -10.95 7.48
CA PHE A 245 -14.50 -11.64 8.38
C PHE A 245 -15.73 -10.82 8.72
N ASP A 246 -15.69 -9.48 8.60
CA ASP A 246 -16.87 -8.63 8.70
C ASP A 246 -17.98 -9.04 7.73
N PHE A 247 -17.59 -9.55 6.56
CA PHE A 247 -18.51 -10.03 5.52
C PHE A 247 -18.67 -11.55 5.57
N ALA A 248 -17.55 -12.28 5.58
CA ALA A 248 -17.53 -13.74 5.45
C ALA A 248 -18.29 -14.48 6.56
N THR A 249 -18.33 -13.91 7.76
CA THR A 249 -19.02 -14.50 8.92
C THR A 249 -20.50 -14.10 9.02
N SER A 250 -20.96 -13.21 8.13
CA SER A 250 -22.38 -12.89 7.99
C SER A 250 -23.16 -14.06 7.40
N VAL A 251 -24.48 -13.98 7.44
CA VAL A 251 -25.40 -14.93 6.81
C VAL A 251 -25.89 -14.43 5.45
N VAL A 252 -25.54 -13.22 5.03
CA VAL A 252 -26.06 -12.60 3.81
C VAL A 252 -25.57 -13.35 2.56
N PRO A 253 -26.46 -13.62 1.57
CA PRO A 253 -26.07 -14.28 0.33
C PRO A 253 -25.05 -13.46 -0.46
N GLY A 254 -24.01 -14.13 -0.95
CA GLY A 254 -22.88 -13.47 -1.61
C GLY A 254 -21.90 -12.77 -0.67
N TRP A 255 -22.12 -12.81 0.66
CA TRP A 255 -21.11 -12.51 1.69
C TRP A 255 -20.66 -13.77 2.41
N HIS A 256 -21.57 -14.68 2.72
CA HIS A 256 -21.24 -15.91 3.44
C HIS A 256 -20.41 -16.88 2.58
N THR A 257 -19.09 -16.77 2.65
CA THR A 257 -18.18 -17.63 1.90
C THR A 257 -16.83 -17.81 2.58
N THR A 258 -16.20 -18.95 2.35
CA THR A 258 -14.92 -19.31 2.95
C THR A 258 -13.71 -18.83 2.14
N ILE A 259 -13.92 -18.38 0.89
CA ILE A 259 -12.82 -17.94 0.01
C ILE A 259 -12.37 -16.49 0.29
N PHE A 260 -13.21 -15.71 0.98
CA PHE A 260 -12.97 -14.28 1.22
C PHE A 260 -11.62 -13.95 1.88
N PRO A 261 -11.17 -14.63 2.94
CA PRO A 261 -9.89 -14.29 3.58
C PRO A 261 -8.68 -14.28 2.64
N PRO A 262 -8.34 -15.38 1.92
CA PRO A 262 -7.22 -15.35 0.98
C PRO A 262 -7.49 -14.46 -0.25
N TYR A 263 -8.75 -14.37 -0.69
CA TYR A 263 -9.16 -13.55 -1.83
C TYR A 263 -8.96 -12.05 -1.55
N PHE A 264 -9.45 -11.55 -0.42
CA PHE A 264 -9.31 -10.16 -0.02
C PHE A 264 -7.83 -9.81 0.11
N VAL A 265 -7.01 -10.68 0.70
CA VAL A 265 -5.55 -10.48 0.81
C VAL A 265 -4.91 -10.37 -0.58
N ALA A 266 -5.27 -11.23 -1.54
CA ALA A 266 -4.77 -11.13 -2.91
C ALA A 266 -5.18 -9.81 -3.58
N GLY A 267 -6.43 -9.37 -3.37
CA GLY A 267 -6.94 -8.08 -3.83
C GLY A 267 -6.24 -6.88 -3.19
N ALA A 268 -5.89 -6.94 -1.91
CA ALA A 268 -5.11 -5.91 -1.22
C ALA A 268 -3.71 -5.75 -1.81
N ILE A 269 -3.04 -6.87 -2.10
CA ILE A 269 -1.74 -6.85 -2.77
C ILE A 269 -1.88 -6.25 -4.18
N PHE A 270 -2.88 -6.69 -4.94
CA PHE A 270 -3.13 -6.22 -6.29
C PHE A 270 -3.38 -4.70 -6.36
N SER A 271 -4.32 -4.18 -5.58
CA SER A 271 -4.62 -2.74 -5.48
C SER A 271 -3.44 -1.93 -4.92
N GLY A 272 -2.81 -2.42 -3.85
CA GLY A 272 -1.71 -1.71 -3.22
C GLY A 272 -0.49 -1.58 -4.14
N PHE A 273 -0.10 -2.63 -4.88
CA PHE A 273 0.98 -2.51 -5.87
C PHE A 273 0.61 -1.57 -7.02
N ALA A 274 -0.65 -1.54 -7.43
CA ALA A 274 -1.12 -0.57 -8.41
C ALA A 274 -1.00 0.88 -7.87
N MET A 275 -1.41 1.13 -6.63
CA MET A 275 -1.21 2.44 -6.00
C MET A 275 0.28 2.82 -5.89
N VAL A 276 1.15 1.89 -5.46
CA VAL A 276 2.61 2.11 -5.43
C VAL A 276 3.13 2.51 -6.82
N GLN A 277 2.70 1.84 -7.89
CA GLN A 277 3.09 2.21 -9.26
C GLN A 277 2.67 3.64 -9.62
N THR A 278 1.41 4.04 -9.36
CA THR A 278 0.95 5.40 -9.66
C THR A 278 1.80 6.46 -8.96
N LEU A 279 2.12 6.26 -7.68
CA LEU A 279 2.90 7.20 -6.87
C LEU A 279 4.36 7.22 -7.28
N LEU A 280 4.98 6.05 -7.45
CA LEU A 280 6.41 5.95 -7.79
C LEU A 280 6.70 6.49 -9.18
N LEU A 281 5.82 6.27 -10.17
CA LEU A 281 6.02 6.80 -11.52
C LEU A 281 6.07 8.33 -11.55
N VAL A 282 5.16 8.99 -10.81
CA VAL A 282 5.15 10.44 -10.66
C VAL A 282 6.38 10.92 -9.88
N THR A 283 6.62 10.31 -8.72
CA THR A 283 7.73 10.67 -7.82
C THR A 283 9.10 10.52 -8.49
N ARG A 284 9.29 9.43 -9.24
CA ARG A 284 10.47 9.17 -10.07
C ARG A 284 10.76 10.32 -11.01
N LYS A 285 9.74 10.86 -11.68
CA LYS A 285 9.90 11.93 -12.67
C LYS A 285 10.05 13.31 -12.04
N VAL A 286 9.26 13.61 -11.00
CA VAL A 286 9.24 14.92 -10.34
C VAL A 286 10.50 15.16 -9.50
N LEU A 287 10.98 14.13 -8.80
CA LEU A 287 12.17 14.23 -7.96
C LEU A 287 13.48 13.89 -8.68
N ASN A 288 13.41 13.56 -9.98
CA ASN A 288 14.54 13.11 -10.79
C ASN A 288 15.30 11.91 -10.19
N LEU A 289 14.55 10.87 -9.79
CA LEU A 289 15.09 9.64 -9.19
C LEU A 289 15.05 8.46 -10.19
N GLN A 290 15.17 8.75 -11.49
CA GLN A 290 15.04 7.77 -12.57
C GLN A 290 16.06 6.64 -12.51
N GLU A 291 17.27 6.96 -12.04
CA GLU A 291 18.43 6.06 -11.94
C GLU A 291 18.35 5.10 -10.74
N TYR A 292 17.52 5.44 -9.74
CA TYR A 292 17.29 4.61 -8.56
C TYR A 292 16.01 3.77 -8.68
N ILE A 293 14.95 4.36 -9.25
CA ILE A 293 13.68 3.67 -9.55
C ILE A 293 13.72 3.29 -11.03
N THR A 294 14.49 2.26 -11.35
CA THR A 294 14.71 1.82 -12.73
C THR A 294 13.47 1.16 -13.37
N ILE A 295 13.51 0.92 -14.68
CA ILE A 295 12.44 0.18 -15.39
C ILE A 295 12.29 -1.25 -14.84
N GLU A 296 13.37 -1.83 -14.30
CA GLU A 296 13.32 -3.17 -13.73
C GLU A 296 12.41 -3.23 -12.49
N HIS A 297 12.48 -2.22 -11.62
CA HIS A 297 11.57 -2.11 -10.46
C HIS A 297 10.11 -2.13 -10.92
N ILE A 298 9.82 -1.36 -11.97
CA ILE A 298 8.47 -1.22 -12.54
C ILE A 298 8.01 -2.53 -13.18
N GLU A 299 8.88 -3.21 -13.94
CA GLU A 299 8.53 -4.50 -14.55
C GLU A 299 8.26 -5.58 -13.49
N VAL A 300 9.09 -5.68 -12.44
CA VAL A 300 8.91 -6.69 -11.40
C VAL A 300 7.63 -6.43 -10.60
N MET A 301 7.32 -5.17 -10.27
CA MET A 301 6.04 -4.82 -9.65
C MET A 301 4.85 -5.18 -10.56
N ASN A 302 4.94 -4.94 -11.87
CA ASN A 302 3.91 -5.34 -12.82
C ASN A 302 3.71 -6.86 -12.89
N LYS A 303 4.78 -7.67 -12.74
CA LYS A 303 4.66 -9.13 -12.65
C LYS A 303 3.88 -9.56 -11.41
N VAL A 304 4.10 -8.90 -10.27
CA VAL A 304 3.32 -9.16 -9.04
C VAL A 304 1.85 -8.80 -9.26
N ILE A 305 1.56 -7.66 -9.89
CA ILE A 305 0.19 -7.22 -10.22
C ILE A 305 -0.55 -8.27 -11.08
N ILE A 306 0.10 -8.82 -12.12
CA ILE A 306 -0.51 -9.90 -12.93
C ILE A 306 -0.79 -11.12 -12.08
N LEU A 307 0.19 -11.58 -11.31
CA LEU A 307 0.06 -12.79 -10.49
C LEU A 307 -1.14 -12.68 -9.56
N THR A 308 -1.26 -11.58 -8.82
CA THR A 308 -2.37 -11.38 -7.89
C THR A 308 -3.68 -11.10 -8.60
N GLY A 309 -3.67 -10.37 -9.73
CA GLY A 309 -4.85 -10.16 -10.56
C GLY A 309 -5.40 -11.47 -11.13
N SER A 310 -4.53 -12.41 -11.51
CA SER A 310 -4.94 -13.76 -11.93
C SER A 310 -5.52 -14.57 -10.77
N ILE A 311 -4.96 -14.47 -9.55
CA ILE A 311 -5.53 -15.13 -8.35
C ILE A 311 -6.94 -14.57 -8.05
N VAL A 312 -7.10 -13.25 -8.11
CA VAL A 312 -8.40 -12.57 -7.96
C VAL A 312 -9.39 -13.02 -9.04
N GLY A 313 -8.95 -13.11 -10.30
CA GLY A 313 -9.79 -13.60 -11.40
C GLY A 313 -10.26 -15.04 -11.20
N ILE A 314 -9.38 -15.92 -10.69
CA ILE A 314 -9.75 -17.31 -10.34
C ILE A 314 -10.78 -17.32 -9.20
N ALA A 315 -10.63 -16.45 -8.19
CA ALA A 315 -11.61 -16.34 -7.10
C ALA A 315 -12.99 -15.93 -7.62
N TYR A 316 -13.09 -14.91 -8.48
CA TYR A 316 -14.38 -14.53 -9.08
C TYR A 316 -15.04 -15.67 -9.85
N LEU A 317 -14.27 -16.39 -10.68
CA LEU A 317 -14.79 -17.54 -11.43
C LEU A 317 -15.23 -18.67 -10.50
N THR A 318 -14.52 -18.85 -9.38
CA THR A 318 -14.89 -19.84 -8.35
C THR A 318 -16.19 -19.45 -7.66
N GLU A 319 -16.41 -18.17 -7.36
CA GLU A 319 -17.67 -17.70 -6.79
C GLU A 319 -18.85 -17.89 -7.74
N LEU A 320 -18.69 -17.53 -9.01
CA LEU A 320 -19.71 -17.79 -10.04
C LEU A 320 -20.02 -19.28 -10.18
N PHE A 321 -18.98 -20.10 -10.18
CA PHE A 321 -19.13 -21.56 -10.23
C PHE A 321 -19.86 -22.08 -9.00
N MET A 322 -19.49 -21.64 -7.80
CA MET A 322 -20.12 -22.08 -6.55
C MET A 322 -21.56 -21.58 -6.42
N ALA A 323 -21.88 -20.37 -6.89
CA ALA A 323 -23.24 -19.87 -6.94
C ALA A 323 -24.15 -20.78 -7.78
N TRP A 324 -23.67 -21.18 -8.97
CA TRP A 324 -24.36 -22.15 -9.83
C TRP A 324 -24.39 -23.57 -9.23
N TYR A 325 -23.28 -24.03 -8.65
CA TYR A 325 -23.13 -25.40 -8.14
C TYR A 325 -23.91 -25.65 -6.83
N SER A 326 -24.04 -24.64 -5.96
CA SER A 326 -24.65 -24.78 -4.63
C SER A 326 -26.13 -25.13 -4.65
N ALA A 327 -26.82 -24.87 -5.77
CA ALA A 327 -28.28 -24.97 -5.91
C ALA A 327 -29.08 -24.17 -4.86
N VAL A 328 -28.46 -23.18 -4.21
CA VAL A 328 -29.14 -22.25 -3.31
C VAL A 328 -29.67 -21.08 -4.12
N GLN A 329 -31.00 -20.99 -4.25
CA GLN A 329 -31.67 -19.98 -5.08
C GLN A 329 -31.26 -18.54 -4.73
N TYR A 330 -31.00 -18.24 -3.46
CA TYR A 330 -30.58 -16.91 -3.02
C TYR A 330 -29.15 -16.55 -3.47
N GLU A 331 -28.22 -17.52 -3.46
CA GLU A 331 -26.86 -17.32 -3.97
C GLU A 331 -26.87 -17.17 -5.49
N GLU A 332 -27.63 -18.01 -6.18
CA GLU A 332 -27.81 -17.91 -7.63
C GLU A 332 -28.38 -16.54 -8.02
N PHE A 333 -29.43 -16.07 -7.32
CA PHE A 333 -30.00 -14.75 -7.54
C PHE A 333 -29.01 -13.62 -7.24
N ALA A 334 -28.22 -13.71 -6.17
CA ALA A 334 -27.23 -12.69 -5.81
C ALA A 334 -26.11 -12.56 -6.86
N PHE A 335 -25.63 -13.65 -7.44
CA PHE A 335 -24.56 -13.60 -8.43
C PHE A 335 -25.05 -13.36 -9.86
N PHE A 336 -26.12 -14.03 -10.29
CA PHE A 336 -26.57 -13.96 -11.67
C PHE A 336 -27.54 -12.80 -11.92
N GLU A 337 -28.53 -12.60 -11.06
CA GLU A 337 -29.53 -11.54 -11.25
C GLU A 337 -29.09 -10.19 -10.68
N ASN A 338 -28.51 -10.16 -9.48
CA ASN A 338 -28.12 -8.88 -8.89
C ASN A 338 -26.82 -8.32 -9.50
N ARG A 339 -25.82 -9.18 -9.76
CA ARG A 339 -24.48 -8.78 -10.25
C ARG A 339 -24.32 -8.96 -11.76
N ALA A 340 -24.44 -10.18 -12.29
CA ALA A 340 -24.09 -10.47 -13.68
C ALA A 340 -25.11 -9.95 -14.71
N ASN A 341 -26.37 -9.75 -14.33
CA ASN A 341 -27.39 -9.20 -15.21
C ASN A 341 -27.13 -7.70 -15.44
N ILE A 342 -26.80 -7.31 -16.68
CA ILE A 342 -26.55 -5.90 -17.04
C ILE A 342 -27.77 -4.99 -16.84
N LEU A 343 -28.98 -5.56 -16.88
CA LEU A 343 -30.24 -4.82 -16.67
C LEU A 343 -30.55 -4.60 -15.18
N SER A 344 -29.78 -5.24 -14.28
CA SER A 344 -29.82 -4.96 -12.84
C SER A 344 -29.37 -3.53 -12.55
N PRO A 345 -29.91 -2.85 -11.52
CA PRO A 345 -29.50 -1.48 -11.19
C PRO A 345 -27.99 -1.29 -11.02
N TYR A 346 -27.28 -2.32 -10.56
CA TYR A 346 -25.82 -2.30 -10.34
C TYR A 346 -25.02 -3.20 -11.29
N GLY A 347 -25.65 -3.78 -12.32
CA GLY A 347 -24.95 -4.67 -13.27
C GLY A 347 -23.74 -3.99 -13.91
N TRP A 348 -23.88 -2.70 -14.26
CA TRP A 348 -22.78 -1.89 -14.81
C TRP A 348 -21.53 -1.87 -13.92
N ALA A 349 -21.68 -1.82 -12.60
CA ALA A 349 -20.56 -1.79 -11.65
C ALA A 349 -19.78 -3.11 -11.65
N TYR A 350 -20.49 -4.24 -11.75
CA TYR A 350 -19.88 -5.57 -11.85
C TYR A 350 -19.07 -5.73 -13.15
N TYR A 351 -19.58 -5.24 -14.29
CA TYR A 351 -18.82 -5.30 -15.55
C TYR A 351 -17.60 -4.39 -15.57
N ILE A 352 -17.66 -3.20 -14.95
CA ILE A 352 -16.49 -2.34 -14.77
C ILE A 352 -15.45 -3.05 -13.90
N MET A 353 -15.87 -3.62 -12.78
CA MET A 353 -15.00 -4.41 -11.89
C MET A 353 -14.31 -5.55 -12.65
N MET A 354 -15.08 -6.42 -13.32
CA MET A 354 -14.53 -7.58 -14.04
C MET A 354 -13.57 -7.15 -15.17
N SER A 355 -13.92 -6.09 -15.91
CA SER A 355 -13.08 -5.59 -16.99
C SER A 355 -11.76 -5.00 -16.45
N CYS A 356 -11.82 -4.21 -15.38
CA CYS A 356 -10.65 -3.57 -14.79
C CYS A 356 -9.73 -4.54 -14.04
N ASN A 357 -10.28 -5.54 -13.36
CA ASN A 357 -9.51 -6.45 -12.51
C ASN A 357 -9.07 -7.72 -13.25
N VAL A 358 -9.85 -8.22 -14.21
CA VAL A 358 -9.55 -9.47 -14.91
C VAL A 358 -8.98 -9.21 -16.29
N VAL A 359 -9.59 -8.33 -17.08
CA VAL A 359 -9.25 -8.18 -18.52
C VAL A 359 -8.03 -7.28 -18.73
N PHE A 360 -8.06 -6.05 -18.23
CA PHE A 360 -6.99 -5.07 -18.48
C PHE A 360 -5.60 -5.48 -17.94
N PRO A 361 -5.47 -6.12 -16.76
CA PRO A 361 -4.16 -6.55 -16.27
C PRO A 361 -3.50 -7.62 -17.13
N GLN A 362 -4.25 -8.38 -17.94
CA GLN A 362 -3.65 -9.36 -18.86
C GLN A 362 -2.78 -8.72 -19.94
N ILE A 363 -2.93 -7.42 -20.20
CA ILE A 363 -2.04 -6.66 -21.10
C ILE A 363 -0.59 -6.73 -20.60
N PHE A 364 -0.37 -6.87 -19.30
CA PHE A 364 0.96 -7.03 -18.75
C PHE A 364 1.57 -8.41 -19.04
N TRP A 365 0.92 -9.39 -19.68
CA TRP A 365 1.64 -10.57 -20.19
C TRP A 365 2.65 -10.19 -21.29
N PHE A 366 2.36 -9.16 -22.07
CA PHE A 366 3.24 -8.66 -23.11
C PHE A 366 4.39 -7.84 -22.51
N ARG A 367 5.62 -8.33 -22.63
CA ARG A 367 6.84 -7.68 -22.09
C ARG A 367 6.98 -6.21 -22.53
N LYS A 368 6.65 -5.91 -23.80
CA LYS A 368 6.68 -4.54 -24.35
C LYS A 368 5.74 -3.59 -23.59
N MET A 369 4.58 -4.09 -23.15
CA MET A 369 3.58 -3.30 -22.42
C MET A 369 3.96 -3.14 -20.95
N ARG A 370 4.52 -4.18 -20.30
CA ARG A 370 5.02 -4.08 -18.91
C ARG A 370 6.12 -3.06 -18.71
N ARG A 371 6.99 -2.89 -19.70
CA ARG A 371 8.11 -1.94 -19.65
C ARG A 371 7.74 -0.54 -20.15
N ASN A 372 6.50 -0.33 -20.57
CA ASN A 372 6.00 0.98 -20.99
C ASN A 372 5.42 1.73 -19.78
N LEU A 373 6.03 2.86 -19.45
CA LEU A 373 5.65 3.70 -18.30
C LEU A 373 4.23 4.25 -18.42
N TYR A 374 3.81 4.66 -19.63
CA TYR A 374 2.47 5.21 -19.85
C TYR A 374 1.40 4.14 -19.63
N VAL A 375 1.60 2.96 -20.23
CA VAL A 375 0.70 1.82 -20.06
C VAL A 375 0.58 1.45 -18.59
N THR A 376 1.72 1.36 -17.89
CA THR A 376 1.74 1.02 -16.46
C THR A 376 0.99 2.07 -15.62
N PHE A 377 1.17 3.35 -15.90
CA PHE A 377 0.49 4.43 -15.19
C PHE A 377 -1.03 4.36 -15.35
N PHE A 378 -1.53 4.22 -16.58
CA PHE A 378 -2.98 4.16 -16.82
C PHE A 378 -3.59 2.86 -16.30
N LEU A 379 -2.92 1.71 -16.51
CA LEU A 379 -3.43 0.43 -16.02
C LEU A 379 -3.47 0.37 -14.50
N SER A 380 -2.49 0.95 -13.79
CA SER A 380 -2.52 1.00 -12.33
C SER A 380 -3.67 1.84 -11.77
N ILE A 381 -4.05 2.93 -12.45
CA ILE A 381 -5.27 3.69 -12.10
C ILE A 381 -6.52 2.84 -12.33
N LEU A 382 -6.63 2.16 -13.48
CA LEU A 382 -7.77 1.31 -13.79
C LEU A 382 -7.91 0.16 -12.80
N VAL A 383 -6.81 -0.46 -12.38
CA VAL A 383 -6.80 -1.50 -11.33
C VAL A 383 -7.35 -0.93 -10.02
N ASN A 384 -6.91 0.25 -9.59
CA ASN A 384 -7.41 0.87 -8.36
C ASN A 384 -8.91 1.20 -8.41
N ILE A 385 -9.41 1.65 -9.58
CA ILE A 385 -10.84 1.87 -9.83
C ILE A 385 -11.60 0.54 -9.77
N GLY A 386 -11.10 -0.50 -10.45
CA GLY A 386 -11.71 -1.83 -10.45
C GLY A 386 -11.77 -2.45 -9.04
N MET A 387 -10.73 -2.28 -8.24
CA MET A 387 -10.68 -2.76 -6.86
C MET A 387 -11.57 -1.95 -5.91
N TRP A 388 -11.82 -0.67 -6.20
CA TRP A 388 -12.84 0.10 -5.50
C TRP A 388 -14.24 -0.46 -5.83
N PHE A 389 -14.52 -0.70 -7.11
CA PHE A 389 -15.77 -1.32 -7.54
C PHE A 389 -15.93 -2.73 -7.01
N GLU A 390 -14.86 -3.49 -6.82
CA GLU A 390 -14.92 -4.80 -6.17
C GLU A 390 -15.54 -4.71 -4.78
N ARG A 391 -15.02 -3.81 -3.93
CA ARG A 391 -15.56 -3.62 -2.58
C ARG A 391 -16.99 -3.11 -2.63
N PHE A 392 -17.28 -2.13 -3.49
CA PHE A 392 -18.63 -1.61 -3.66
C PHE A 392 -19.62 -2.69 -4.10
N VAL A 393 -19.25 -3.52 -5.08
CA VAL A 393 -20.08 -4.59 -5.60
C VAL A 393 -20.32 -5.62 -4.51
N ILE A 394 -19.29 -6.12 -3.84
CA ILE A 394 -19.47 -7.10 -2.76
C ILE A 394 -20.44 -6.55 -1.72
N ILE A 395 -20.25 -5.31 -1.25
CA ILE A 395 -21.00 -4.75 -0.13
C ILE A 395 -22.43 -4.39 -0.55
N VAL A 396 -22.61 -3.55 -1.56
CA VAL A 396 -23.92 -2.98 -1.90
C VAL A 396 -24.79 -3.99 -2.64
N THR A 397 -24.23 -4.77 -3.58
CA THR A 397 -25.06 -5.66 -4.42
C THR A 397 -25.58 -6.89 -3.70
N SER A 398 -24.96 -7.26 -2.58
CA SER A 398 -25.43 -8.36 -1.73
C SER A 398 -26.49 -7.94 -0.71
N VAL A 399 -26.55 -6.65 -0.34
CA VAL A 399 -27.46 -6.17 0.71
C VAL A 399 -28.68 -5.45 0.15
N TYR A 400 -28.59 -4.78 -1.02
CA TYR A 400 -29.74 -4.05 -1.56
C TYR A 400 -30.92 -4.96 -1.95
N ARG A 401 -30.63 -6.23 -2.26
CA ARG A 401 -31.59 -7.30 -2.55
C ARG A 401 -31.09 -8.61 -1.95
N ASP A 402 -31.66 -8.97 -0.80
CA ASP A 402 -31.36 -10.18 -0.05
C ASP A 402 -32.58 -11.12 0.00
N TYR A 403 -32.77 -11.83 1.12
CA TYR A 403 -33.83 -12.80 1.34
C TYR A 403 -35.26 -12.31 1.12
N LEU A 404 -35.61 -11.08 1.53
CA LEU A 404 -37.00 -10.63 1.57
C LEU A 404 -37.28 -9.57 0.49
N PRO A 405 -38.11 -9.87 -0.53
CA PRO A 405 -38.45 -8.90 -1.58
C PRO A 405 -39.05 -7.58 -1.07
N SER A 406 -39.76 -7.60 0.06
CA SER A 406 -40.32 -6.40 0.67
C SER A 406 -39.28 -5.45 1.26
N ALA A 407 -38.07 -5.94 1.55
CA ALA A 407 -36.96 -5.16 2.08
C ALA A 407 -36.04 -4.61 0.99
N TRP A 408 -36.26 -5.00 -0.27
CA TRP A 408 -35.42 -4.59 -1.40
C TRP A 408 -35.43 -3.07 -1.57
N SER A 409 -34.23 -2.50 -1.70
CA SER A 409 -34.04 -1.09 -1.98
C SER A 409 -33.93 -0.87 -3.49
N THR A 410 -34.47 0.25 -3.97
CA THR A 410 -34.46 0.58 -5.41
C THR A 410 -33.05 0.91 -5.89
N TYR A 411 -32.37 1.84 -5.21
CA TYR A 411 -31.01 2.26 -5.54
C TYR A 411 -30.43 3.10 -4.39
N TYR A 412 -29.16 2.89 -4.08
CA TYR A 412 -28.34 3.75 -3.22
C TYR A 412 -27.52 4.71 -4.07
N THR A 413 -27.57 6.00 -3.71
CA THR A 413 -26.81 7.07 -4.34
C THR A 413 -26.10 7.87 -3.25
N PRO A 414 -24.75 7.96 -3.30
CA PRO A 414 -23.99 8.70 -2.29
C PRO A 414 -24.29 10.19 -2.41
N THR A 415 -24.33 10.89 -1.28
CA THR A 415 -24.48 12.35 -1.27
C THR A 415 -23.14 13.05 -1.52
N ILE A 416 -23.21 14.37 -1.71
CA ILE A 416 -22.02 15.21 -1.81
C ILE A 416 -21.13 15.13 -0.56
N TRP A 417 -21.70 14.85 0.62
CA TRP A 417 -20.96 14.75 1.87
C TRP A 417 -20.18 13.44 1.96
N GLU A 418 -20.77 12.34 1.51
CA GLU A 418 -20.08 11.06 1.49
C GLU A 418 -18.96 11.05 0.43
N VAL A 419 -19.22 11.61 -0.75
CA VAL A 419 -18.20 11.86 -1.79
C VAL A 419 -17.13 12.83 -1.28
N GLY A 420 -17.53 13.88 -0.57
CA GLY A 420 -16.62 14.88 -0.02
C GLY A 420 -15.70 14.31 1.05
N PHE A 421 -16.20 13.41 1.90
CA PHE A 421 -15.37 12.69 2.85
C PHE A 421 -14.36 11.78 2.13
N PHE A 422 -14.78 11.04 1.10
CA PHE A 422 -13.86 10.22 0.30
C PHE A 422 -12.76 11.06 -0.37
N LEU A 423 -13.12 12.15 -1.06
CA LEU A 423 -12.15 13.08 -1.64
C LEU A 423 -11.24 13.72 -0.58
N GLY A 424 -11.79 13.97 0.60
CA GLY A 424 -11.07 14.39 1.80
C GLY A 424 -9.96 13.44 2.20
N THR A 425 -10.20 12.13 2.15
CA THR A 425 -9.17 11.13 2.47
C THR A 425 -8.03 11.12 1.45
N PHE A 426 -8.28 11.35 0.16
CA PHE A 426 -7.20 11.61 -0.81
C PHE A 426 -6.45 12.91 -0.47
N GLY A 427 -7.18 13.95 -0.07
CA GLY A 427 -6.58 15.19 0.42
C GLY A 427 -5.62 14.96 1.58
N LEU A 428 -6.02 14.18 2.59
CA LEU A 428 -5.17 13.76 3.70
C LEU A 428 -3.94 12.97 3.21
N PHE A 429 -4.19 11.93 2.41
CA PHE A 429 -3.15 11.05 1.89
C PHE A 429 -2.05 11.84 1.16
N PHE A 430 -2.44 12.69 0.19
CA PHE A 430 -1.49 13.47 -0.58
C PHE A 430 -0.84 14.58 0.24
N THR A 431 -1.57 15.20 1.19
CA THR A 431 -0.97 16.18 2.12
C THR A 431 0.17 15.54 2.90
N CYS A 432 -0.07 14.36 3.50
CA CYS A 432 0.95 13.59 4.22
C CYS A 432 2.10 13.16 3.30
N TYR A 433 1.81 12.71 2.07
CA TYR A 433 2.83 12.30 1.11
C TYR A 433 3.70 13.46 0.61
N PHE A 434 3.13 14.64 0.39
CA PHE A 434 3.87 15.85 0.04
C PHE A 434 4.77 16.32 1.18
N LEU A 435 4.30 16.28 2.42
CA LEU A 435 5.12 16.56 3.60
C LEU A 435 6.25 15.53 3.72
N PHE A 436 5.95 14.25 3.58
CA PHE A 436 6.93 13.17 3.59
C PHE A 436 8.03 13.38 2.54
N SER A 437 7.67 13.56 1.27
CA SER A 437 8.63 13.77 0.17
C SER A 437 9.49 15.04 0.34
N LYS A 438 9.03 16.01 1.15
CA LYS A 438 9.77 17.24 1.43
C LYS A 438 10.69 17.15 2.64
N PHE A 439 10.28 16.44 3.70
CA PHE A 439 10.96 16.41 4.99
C PHE A 439 11.74 15.11 5.26
N PHE A 440 11.48 14.06 4.50
CA PHE A 440 12.11 12.75 4.66
C PHE A 440 12.68 12.27 3.32
N PRO A 441 13.70 11.39 3.34
CA PRO A 441 14.22 10.82 2.12
C PRO A 441 13.21 9.79 1.59
N VAL A 442 12.92 9.87 0.29
CA VAL A 442 11.92 9.00 -0.37
C VAL A 442 12.47 7.60 -0.64
N ILE A 443 13.79 7.47 -0.70
CA ILE A 443 14.53 6.22 -0.91
C ILE A 443 15.44 5.99 0.30
N ALA A 444 15.59 4.74 0.74
CA ALA A 444 16.47 4.39 1.86
C ALA A 444 17.95 4.52 1.47
N ILE A 445 18.62 5.58 1.95
CA ILE A 445 20.01 5.90 1.58
C ILE A 445 20.94 4.77 2.02
N ALA A 446 20.78 4.31 3.27
CA ALA A 446 21.58 3.24 3.83
C ALA A 446 21.51 1.94 3.01
N GLU A 447 20.30 1.53 2.58
CA GLU A 447 20.10 0.29 1.85
C GLU A 447 20.62 0.37 0.42
N ILE A 448 20.40 1.50 -0.27
CA ILE A 448 20.94 1.73 -1.62
C ILE A 448 22.46 1.69 -1.62
N LYS A 449 23.11 2.30 -0.64
CA LYS A 449 24.57 2.20 -0.49
C LYS A 449 25.01 0.75 -0.29
N HIS A 450 24.29 -0.03 0.51
CA HIS A 450 24.61 -1.44 0.72
C HIS A 450 24.47 -2.28 -0.56
N ILE A 451 23.49 -1.99 -1.43
CA ILE A 451 23.32 -2.73 -2.70
C ILE A 451 24.21 -2.22 -3.84
N LEU A 452 24.76 -1.00 -3.78
CA LEU A 452 25.52 -0.40 -4.88
C LEU A 452 26.67 -1.30 -5.35
N LYS A 453 27.51 -1.77 -4.43
CA LYS A 453 28.65 -2.65 -4.75
C LYS A 453 28.21 -3.99 -5.36
N LYS A 454 26.98 -4.40 -5.10
CA LYS A 454 26.41 -5.67 -5.56
C LYS A 454 25.74 -5.50 -6.95
N ASN A 455 24.83 -4.53 -7.08
CA ASN A 455 23.94 -4.41 -8.25
C ASN A 455 23.98 -3.04 -8.95
N GLY A 456 25.00 -2.21 -8.72
CA GLY A 456 25.22 -0.98 -9.46
C GLY A 456 25.84 -1.24 -10.84
N GLU A 457 25.41 -0.47 -11.84
CA GLU A 457 25.90 -0.55 -13.22
C GLU A 457 27.43 -0.45 -13.31
N SER A 458 28.03 0.55 -12.65
CA SER A 458 29.49 0.74 -12.63
C SER A 458 30.26 -0.46 -12.08
N TYR A 459 29.72 -1.15 -11.08
CA TYR A 459 30.40 -2.30 -10.48
C TYR A 459 30.23 -3.56 -11.31
N LYS A 460 29.13 -3.69 -12.07
CA LYS A 460 28.91 -4.80 -12.99
C LYS A 460 29.80 -4.71 -14.22
N GLU A 461 29.91 -3.55 -14.84
CA GLU A 461 30.80 -3.36 -16.00
C GLU A 461 32.26 -3.67 -15.66
N ASN A 462 32.74 -3.19 -14.50
CA ASN A 462 34.08 -3.52 -14.02
C ASN A 462 34.27 -5.03 -13.73
N MET A 463 33.21 -5.76 -13.33
CA MET A 463 33.29 -7.21 -13.15
C MET A 463 33.30 -7.95 -14.51
N ASP A 464 32.56 -7.46 -15.50
CA ASP A 464 32.56 -8.03 -16.86
C ASP A 464 33.93 -7.90 -17.53
N GLU A 465 34.68 -6.83 -17.26
CA GLU A 465 36.06 -6.70 -17.72
C GLU A 465 36.98 -7.74 -17.07
N ILE A 466 36.84 -7.97 -15.76
CA ILE A 466 37.65 -8.92 -15.00
C ILE A 466 37.37 -10.37 -15.43
N GLU A 467 36.11 -10.73 -15.69
CA GLU A 467 35.73 -12.10 -16.13
C GLU A 467 36.17 -12.42 -17.57
N LYS A 468 36.42 -11.41 -18.41
CA LYS A 468 36.98 -11.61 -19.77
C LYS A 468 38.46 -11.93 -19.77
N VAL A 469 39.17 -11.65 -18.67
CA VAL A 469 40.58 -11.98 -18.51
C VAL A 469 40.73 -13.49 -18.32
N SER A 470 41.70 -14.10 -19.01
CA SER A 470 41.98 -15.53 -18.83
C SER A 470 42.41 -15.83 -17.38
N VAL A 471 42.17 -17.04 -16.88
CA VAL A 471 42.52 -17.40 -15.49
C VAL A 471 44.02 -17.20 -15.21
N GLU A 472 44.86 -17.43 -16.21
CA GLU A 472 46.31 -17.26 -16.18
C GLU A 472 46.70 -15.78 -16.07
N GLU A 473 46.13 -14.93 -16.92
CA GLU A 473 46.37 -13.48 -16.95
C GLU A 473 45.80 -12.76 -15.72
N PHE A 474 44.68 -13.27 -15.17
CA PHE A 474 44.12 -12.79 -13.92
C PHE A 474 45.02 -13.12 -12.73
N ALA A 475 45.61 -14.33 -12.72
CA ALA A 475 46.55 -14.78 -11.70
C ALA A 475 47.83 -13.93 -11.73
N ASP A 476 48.45 -13.74 -12.89
CA ASP A 476 49.67 -12.94 -13.03
C ASP A 476 49.47 -11.49 -12.55
N HIS A 477 48.34 -10.86 -12.90
CA HIS A 477 48.02 -9.48 -12.46
C HIS A 477 47.77 -9.31 -10.96
N HIS A 478 47.40 -10.37 -10.24
CA HIS A 478 47.03 -10.31 -8.83
C HIS A 478 48.05 -11.00 -7.91
N VAL A 479 48.94 -11.84 -8.43
CA VAL A 479 50.03 -12.47 -7.68
C VAL A 479 51.16 -11.47 -7.42
N ASP A 480 51.47 -10.57 -8.34
CA ASP A 480 52.55 -9.57 -8.19
C ASP A 480 52.24 -8.42 -7.21
N LYS A 481 50.99 -8.26 -6.77
CA LYS A 481 50.60 -7.24 -5.77
C LYS A 481 50.76 -7.71 -4.32
N HIS A 482 51.30 -8.91 -4.11
CA HIS A 482 51.51 -9.51 -2.79
C HIS A 482 52.97 -9.46 -2.30
N HIS A 483 53.87 -8.79 -3.03
CA HIS A 483 55.24 -8.53 -2.60
C HIS A 483 55.49 -7.06 -2.23
#